data_AF-K5VTH6-F1
#
_entry.id   AF-K5VTH6-F1
#
_cell.length_a   1.000
_cell.length_b   1.000
_cell.length_c   1.000
_cell.angle_alpha   90.00
_cell.angle_beta   90.00
_cell.angle_gamma   90.00
#
_symmetry.space_group_name_H-M   'P 1'
#
loop_
_entity.id
_entity.type
_entity.pdbx_description
1 polymer ?
#
loop_
_entity_poly.entity_id
_entity_poly.type
_entity_poly.pdbx_seq_one_letter_code
_entity_poly.pdbx_strand_id
1 'polypeptide(L)'
;MTVAVLAPRDVPTTLNYYVPDPETDESPRIYIQDPPAGKKKDNLGREPHDVVVRDARGKEKEYDLSLDTSGFQFVKHVSQEKNFEDEERIKDAYYKELEELLKKETGAKRVLVFDHTLRRTEPDFVSPTGKLIRGAADFVHIDQTYDAAVERVHRHLGDEAERILKGRVRIINVWRPIRNPVAHRPLTVSDWRTVDKEHDLVPVRFVHPDQRPNAGIYAAHYNPNHKWYYLSDQTPDEVTLIKCYDSEVDRARFTPHTAFLDKTSPKDAPHRESIEARCLVFDTE
;
A
#
# COMPACT_ATOMS: atom_id res chain seq x y z
N MET A 1 7.42 -12.46 32.77
CA MET A 1 6.90 -11.72 31.60
C MET A 1 5.49 -11.27 31.93
N THR A 2 5.25 -9.98 32.01
CA THR A 2 3.90 -9.43 32.15
C THR A 2 3.15 -9.72 30.85
N VAL A 3 2.05 -10.47 30.93
CA VAL A 3 1.12 -10.64 29.80
C VAL A 3 0.58 -9.24 29.50
N ALA A 4 1.08 -8.59 28.46
CA ALA A 4 0.54 -7.31 28.02
C ALA A 4 -0.93 -7.56 27.65
N VAL A 5 -1.85 -6.99 28.43
CA VAL A 5 -3.27 -7.04 28.12
C VAL A 5 -3.47 -6.25 26.84
N LEU A 6 -3.95 -6.91 25.80
CA LEU A 6 -4.26 -6.29 24.52
C LEU A 6 -5.32 -5.21 24.71
N ALA A 7 -5.19 -4.09 23.98
CA ALA A 7 -6.24 -3.10 23.99
C ALA A 7 -7.51 -3.66 23.33
N PRO A 8 -8.69 -3.14 23.65
CA PRO A 8 -9.91 -3.50 22.92
C PRO A 8 -9.68 -3.36 21.41
N ARG A 9 -9.98 -4.43 20.66
CA ARG A 9 -9.87 -4.52 19.19
C ARG A 9 -8.45 -4.64 18.61
N ASP A 10 -7.41 -4.75 19.42
CA ASP A 10 -6.12 -5.23 18.89
C ASP A 10 -6.29 -6.69 18.40
N VAL A 11 -5.73 -7.02 17.24
CA VAL A 11 -5.94 -8.32 16.59
C VAL A 11 -4.64 -9.11 16.50
N PRO A 12 -4.52 -10.24 17.23
CA PRO A 12 -3.48 -11.23 17.00
C PRO A 12 -3.72 -11.94 15.66
N THR A 13 -2.71 -11.93 14.79
CA THR A 13 -2.78 -12.52 13.45
C THR A 13 -1.38 -12.94 12.98
N THR A 14 -1.30 -13.60 11.84
CA THR A 14 -0.05 -13.80 11.11
C THR A 14 0.07 -12.81 9.96
N LEU A 15 1.28 -12.33 9.68
CA LEU A 15 1.63 -11.61 8.44
C LEU A 15 2.72 -12.38 7.70
N ASN A 16 2.66 -12.39 6.36
CA ASN A 16 3.67 -13.06 5.55
C ASN A 16 4.83 -12.11 5.23
N TYR A 17 6.02 -12.43 5.72
CA TYR A 17 7.27 -11.71 5.45
C TYR A 17 8.11 -12.41 4.39
N TYR A 18 8.99 -11.67 3.76
CA TYR A 18 9.89 -12.20 2.74
C TYR A 18 10.98 -13.07 3.37
N VAL A 19 11.21 -14.22 2.74
CA VAL A 19 12.38 -15.05 2.91
C VAL A 19 12.94 -15.42 1.53
N PRO A 20 14.25 -15.64 1.38
CA PRO A 20 14.81 -16.12 0.12
C PRO A 20 14.14 -17.41 -0.36
N ASP A 21 13.92 -17.56 -1.67
CA ASP A 21 13.45 -18.82 -2.23
C ASP A 21 14.57 -19.88 -2.11
N PRO A 22 14.37 -20.98 -1.35
CA PRO A 22 15.41 -21.98 -1.13
C PRO A 22 15.83 -22.72 -2.41
N GLU A 23 15.06 -22.59 -3.50
CA GLU A 23 15.33 -23.24 -4.77
C GLU A 23 16.22 -22.39 -5.71
N THR A 24 16.55 -21.14 -5.37
CA THR A 24 17.34 -20.27 -6.25
C THR A 24 18.09 -19.15 -5.54
N ASP A 25 19.31 -18.86 -6.02
CA ASP A 25 20.09 -17.67 -5.64
C ASP A 25 19.81 -16.45 -6.55
N GLU A 26 18.81 -16.53 -7.45
CA GLU A 26 18.39 -15.40 -8.28
C GLU A 26 17.92 -14.23 -7.41
N SER A 27 18.32 -13.00 -7.76
CA SER A 27 17.81 -11.81 -7.07
C SER A 27 16.27 -11.75 -7.12
N PRO A 28 15.60 -11.23 -6.08
CA PRO A 28 14.14 -11.21 -5.99
C PRO A 28 13.50 -10.50 -7.18
N ARG A 29 12.48 -11.14 -7.78
CA ARG A 29 11.78 -10.66 -8.96
C ARG A 29 10.33 -11.14 -9.03
N ILE A 30 9.52 -10.34 -9.71
CA ILE A 30 8.15 -10.68 -10.11
C ILE A 30 8.02 -10.40 -11.62
N TYR A 31 7.57 -11.37 -12.40
CA TYR A 31 7.15 -11.12 -13.79
C TYR A 31 5.78 -10.46 -13.80
N ILE A 32 5.68 -9.30 -14.45
CA ILE A 32 4.40 -8.59 -14.53
C ILE A 32 3.44 -9.32 -15.48
N GLN A 33 3.96 -9.79 -16.61
CA GLN A 33 3.25 -10.66 -17.56
C GLN A 33 3.56 -12.14 -17.32
N ASP A 34 3.06 -13.01 -18.19
CA ASP A 34 3.34 -14.45 -18.09
C ASP A 34 4.85 -14.71 -18.12
N PRO A 35 5.36 -15.55 -17.19
CA PRO A 35 6.78 -15.84 -17.13
C PRO A 35 7.21 -16.66 -18.35
N PRO A 36 8.49 -16.60 -18.74
CA PRO A 36 9.06 -17.53 -19.70
C PRO A 36 8.80 -19.00 -19.30
N ALA A 37 8.70 -19.89 -20.29
CA ALA A 37 8.46 -21.31 -20.04
C ALA A 37 9.44 -21.88 -19.00
N GLY A 38 8.90 -22.58 -18.00
CA GLY A 38 9.70 -23.18 -16.92
C GLY A 38 10.10 -22.22 -15.79
N LYS A 39 9.72 -20.93 -15.84
CA LYS A 39 9.96 -19.98 -14.74
C LYS A 39 8.69 -19.76 -13.92
N LYS A 40 8.84 -19.68 -12.60
CA LYS A 40 7.77 -19.25 -11.68
C LYS A 40 7.45 -17.76 -11.89
N LYS A 41 6.21 -17.37 -11.61
CA LYS A 41 5.72 -15.98 -11.68
C LYS A 41 6.59 -15.02 -10.86
N ASP A 42 7.03 -15.47 -9.69
CA ASP A 42 7.99 -14.80 -8.83
C ASP A 42 8.88 -15.84 -8.13
N ASN A 43 9.96 -15.37 -7.50
CA ASN A 43 10.86 -16.18 -6.66
C ASN A 43 10.87 -15.63 -5.22
N LEU A 44 9.71 -15.23 -4.70
CA LEU A 44 9.59 -14.69 -3.35
C LEU A 44 9.13 -15.78 -2.39
N GLY A 45 10.02 -16.23 -1.50
CA GLY A 45 9.62 -17.01 -0.34
C GLY A 45 8.78 -16.14 0.62
N ARG A 46 7.78 -16.77 1.25
CA ARG A 46 6.87 -16.11 2.19
C ARG A 46 6.76 -16.94 3.45
N GLU A 47 7.11 -16.34 4.58
CA GLU A 47 7.04 -16.98 5.89
C GLU A 47 6.03 -16.24 6.79
N PRO A 48 5.03 -16.93 7.35
CA PRO A 48 4.08 -16.31 8.28
C PRO A 48 4.73 -16.10 9.65
N HIS A 49 4.61 -14.89 10.18
CA HIS A 49 5.03 -14.54 11.55
C HIS A 49 3.85 -14.02 12.35
N ASP A 50 3.75 -14.47 13.61
CA ASP A 50 2.75 -13.99 14.56
C ASP A 50 3.02 -12.53 14.93
N VAL A 51 1.99 -11.69 14.83
CA VAL A 51 2.04 -10.28 15.19
C VAL A 51 0.74 -9.86 15.89
N VAL A 52 0.79 -8.67 16.49
CA VAL A 52 -0.40 -7.96 16.96
C VAL A 52 -0.58 -6.71 16.11
N VAL A 53 -1.72 -6.63 15.42
CA VAL A 53 -2.12 -5.43 14.69
C VAL A 53 -2.96 -4.55 15.61
N ARG A 54 -2.50 -3.32 15.88
CA ARG A 54 -3.09 -2.42 16.87
C ARG A 54 -4.20 -1.58 16.28
N ASP A 55 -5.32 -1.46 16.99
CA ASP A 55 -6.39 -0.57 16.55
C ASP A 55 -6.02 0.90 16.81
N ALA A 56 -5.94 1.68 15.74
CA ALA A 56 -5.63 3.11 15.79
C ALA A 56 -6.85 3.97 16.10
N ARG A 57 -8.07 3.42 16.01
CA ARG A 57 -9.35 4.12 16.17
C ARG A 57 -9.39 4.95 17.45
N GLY A 58 -9.44 6.27 17.31
CA GLY A 58 -9.51 7.21 18.43
C GLY A 58 -8.19 7.42 19.20
N LYS A 59 -7.10 6.78 18.75
CA LYS A 59 -5.74 6.87 19.32
C LYS A 59 -4.74 7.40 18.30
N GLU A 60 -5.19 7.89 17.15
CA GLU A 60 -4.33 8.33 16.06
C GLU A 60 -3.38 9.44 16.52
N LYS A 61 -3.85 10.36 17.37
CA LYS A 61 -3.02 11.41 17.98
C LYS A 61 -2.08 10.88 19.05
N GLU A 62 -2.52 9.93 19.87
CA GLU A 62 -1.69 9.31 20.92
C GLU A 62 -0.47 8.60 20.31
N TYR A 63 -0.68 7.93 19.17
CA TYR A 63 0.38 7.25 18.44
C TYR A 63 1.17 8.16 17.49
N ASP A 64 0.80 9.44 17.37
CA ASP A 64 1.39 10.42 16.44
C ASP A 64 1.41 9.88 14.99
N LEU A 65 0.23 9.45 14.51
CA LEU A 65 0.07 8.86 13.17
C LEU A 65 -0.13 9.95 12.14
N SER A 66 0.92 10.25 11.40
CA SER A 66 0.92 11.21 10.30
C SER A 66 1.81 10.73 9.15
N LEU A 67 1.60 11.30 7.97
CA LEU A 67 2.41 10.98 6.79
C LEU A 67 3.91 11.24 7.02
N ASP A 68 4.28 12.28 7.77
CA ASP A 68 5.68 12.64 8.00
C ASP A 68 6.29 11.94 9.22
N THR A 69 5.48 11.47 10.17
CA THR A 69 5.98 10.72 11.35
C THR A 69 5.97 9.21 11.13
N SER A 70 4.80 8.61 10.91
CA SER A 70 4.62 7.16 10.84
C SER A 70 4.59 6.63 9.41
N GLY A 71 4.47 7.51 8.42
CA GLY A 71 4.36 7.18 7.01
C GLY A 71 2.91 7.03 6.53
N PHE A 72 1.93 7.06 7.42
CA PHE A 72 0.53 6.89 7.07
C PHE A 72 -0.39 7.76 7.93
N GLN A 73 -1.59 7.99 7.42
CA GLN A 73 -2.60 8.80 8.11
C GLN A 73 -4.00 8.29 7.78
N PHE A 74 -4.87 8.23 8.78
CA PHE A 74 -6.30 7.99 8.58
C PHE A 74 -7.03 9.32 8.52
N VAL A 75 -7.84 9.52 7.48
CA VAL A 75 -8.61 10.75 7.31
C VAL A 75 -10.05 10.46 6.92
N LYS A 76 -10.95 11.26 7.46
CA LYS A 76 -12.35 11.24 7.04
C LYS A 76 -12.49 12.00 5.72
N HIS A 77 -13.01 11.30 4.71
CA HIS A 77 -13.32 11.89 3.41
C HIS A 77 -14.52 11.17 2.80
N VAL A 78 -15.65 11.86 2.72
CA VAL A 78 -16.87 11.36 2.06
C VAL A 78 -16.70 11.56 0.55
N SER A 79 -16.57 10.48 -0.22
CA SER A 79 -16.45 10.57 -1.68
C SER A 79 -17.80 10.89 -2.34
N GLN A 80 -17.82 11.61 -3.45
CA GLN A 80 -19.03 11.76 -4.27
C GLN A 80 -19.23 10.52 -5.16
N GLU A 81 -18.13 9.88 -5.59
CA GLU A 81 -18.18 8.57 -6.21
C GLU A 81 -18.55 7.50 -5.17
N LYS A 82 -19.65 6.78 -5.41
CA LYS A 82 -20.19 5.79 -4.46
C LYS A 82 -20.13 4.36 -4.98
N ASN A 83 -20.13 4.16 -6.29
CA ASN A 83 -20.30 2.83 -6.88
C ASN A 83 -18.96 2.25 -7.36
N PHE A 84 -18.06 3.10 -7.87
CA PHE A 84 -16.73 2.74 -8.39
C PHE A 84 -16.78 1.69 -9.51
N GLU A 85 -17.88 1.64 -10.28
CA GLU A 85 -18.13 0.64 -11.33
C GLU A 85 -17.71 1.11 -12.72
N ASP A 86 -17.61 2.42 -12.91
CA ASP A 86 -17.28 3.07 -14.18
C ASP A 86 -15.87 3.67 -14.11
N GLU A 87 -14.97 3.15 -14.94
CA GLU A 87 -13.56 3.55 -14.98
C GLU A 87 -13.39 5.02 -15.44
N GLU A 88 -14.22 5.50 -16.37
CA GLU A 88 -14.17 6.89 -16.84
C GLU A 88 -14.62 7.82 -15.72
N ARG A 89 -15.72 7.47 -15.03
CA ARG A 89 -16.21 8.25 -13.89
C ARG A 89 -15.22 8.31 -12.75
N ILE A 90 -14.49 7.22 -12.47
CA ILE A 90 -13.39 7.22 -11.48
C ILE A 90 -12.31 8.23 -11.90
N LYS A 91 -11.89 8.22 -13.17
CA LYS A 91 -10.84 9.14 -13.66
C LYS A 91 -11.31 10.60 -13.70
N ASP A 92 -12.57 10.85 -14.04
CA ASP A 92 -13.08 12.20 -14.26
C ASP A 92 -13.55 12.90 -12.98
N ALA A 93 -14.07 12.14 -12.00
CA ALA A 93 -14.61 12.68 -10.75
C ALA A 93 -13.72 12.30 -9.56
N TYR A 94 -13.54 11.00 -9.31
CA TYR A 94 -12.84 10.55 -8.10
C TYR A 94 -11.38 11.01 -8.05
N TYR A 95 -10.66 11.02 -9.18
CA TYR A 95 -9.29 11.53 -9.20
C TYR A 95 -9.20 13.01 -8.81
N LYS A 96 -10.18 13.83 -9.17
CA LYS A 96 -10.24 15.24 -8.76
C LYS A 96 -10.47 15.37 -7.25
N GLU A 97 -11.37 14.54 -6.69
CA GLU A 97 -11.57 14.49 -5.24
C GLU A 97 -10.27 14.12 -4.51
N LEU A 98 -9.51 13.17 -5.04
CA LEU A 98 -8.23 12.76 -4.46
C LEU A 98 -7.16 13.84 -4.56
N GLU A 99 -7.12 14.58 -5.67
CA GLU A 99 -6.23 15.73 -5.82
C GLU A 99 -6.53 16.79 -4.75
N GLU A 100 -7.80 17.17 -4.56
CA GLU A 100 -8.20 18.15 -3.53
C GLU A 100 -7.87 17.65 -2.11
N LEU A 101 -8.19 16.39 -1.82
CA LEU A 101 -7.88 15.77 -0.54
C LEU A 101 -6.37 15.80 -0.27
N LEU A 102 -5.55 15.34 -1.20
CA LEU A 102 -4.09 15.29 -1.00
C LEU A 102 -3.49 16.69 -0.91
N LYS A 103 -3.95 17.67 -1.70
CA LYS A 103 -3.50 19.07 -1.55
C LYS A 103 -3.80 19.60 -0.16
N LYS A 104 -5.00 19.35 0.36
CA LYS A 104 -5.42 19.76 1.70
C LYS A 104 -4.57 19.10 2.80
N GLU A 105 -4.39 17.79 2.75
CA GLU A 105 -3.73 17.04 3.83
C GLU A 105 -2.20 17.16 3.78
N THR A 106 -1.61 17.49 2.63
CA THR A 106 -0.14 17.49 2.43
C THR A 106 0.47 18.85 2.10
N GLY A 107 -0.35 19.86 1.80
CA GLY A 107 0.09 21.17 1.33
C GLY A 107 0.64 21.20 -0.11
N ALA A 108 0.49 20.10 -0.85
CA ALA A 108 1.01 19.98 -2.21
C ALA A 108 0.44 21.02 -3.17
N LYS A 109 1.23 21.36 -4.19
CA LYS A 109 0.84 22.29 -5.28
C LYS A 109 0.23 21.54 -6.45
N ARG A 110 0.72 20.34 -6.73
CA ARG A 110 0.26 19.49 -7.82
C ARG A 110 0.13 18.04 -7.33
N VAL A 111 -0.93 17.39 -7.76
CA VAL A 111 -1.16 15.96 -7.53
C VAL A 111 -1.53 15.33 -8.86
N LEU A 112 -0.96 14.18 -9.15
CA LEU A 112 -1.27 13.40 -10.35
C LEU A 112 -1.58 11.97 -9.95
N VAL A 113 -2.83 11.55 -10.13
CA VAL A 113 -3.24 10.15 -9.97
C VAL A 113 -2.88 9.39 -11.24
N PHE A 114 -1.94 8.45 -11.16
CA PHE A 114 -1.41 7.78 -12.36
C PHE A 114 -2.03 6.40 -12.61
N ASP A 115 -2.49 5.71 -11.56
CA ASP A 115 -3.30 4.50 -11.69
C ASP A 115 -4.20 4.29 -10.46
N HIS A 116 -5.12 3.36 -10.58
CA HIS A 116 -5.86 2.81 -9.45
C HIS A 116 -6.04 1.31 -9.60
N THR A 117 -6.33 0.63 -8.50
CA THR A 117 -6.63 -0.79 -8.47
C THR A 117 -7.89 -1.02 -7.65
N LEU A 118 -8.87 -1.67 -8.28
CA LEU A 118 -10.09 -2.14 -7.62
C LEU A 118 -9.91 -3.60 -7.20
N ARG A 119 -10.31 -3.90 -5.96
CA ARG A 119 -10.37 -5.26 -5.42
C ARG A 119 -11.78 -5.50 -4.90
N ARG A 120 -12.55 -6.31 -5.63
CA ARG A 120 -13.97 -6.60 -5.32
C ARG A 120 -14.25 -8.07 -4.98
N THR A 121 -13.25 -8.93 -5.15
CA THR A 121 -13.40 -10.37 -4.95
C THR A 121 -12.26 -10.90 -4.08
N GLU A 122 -12.61 -11.83 -3.21
CA GLU A 122 -11.69 -12.74 -2.51
C GLU A 122 -12.18 -14.17 -2.77
N PRO A 123 -11.32 -15.12 -3.16
CA PRO A 123 -9.89 -14.97 -3.50
C PRO A 123 -9.67 -14.33 -4.89
N ASP A 124 -8.42 -14.32 -5.34
CA ASP A 124 -8.07 -14.11 -6.75
C ASP A 124 -9.07 -14.83 -7.67
N PHE A 125 -9.68 -14.08 -8.58
CA PHE A 125 -10.64 -14.65 -9.53
C PHE A 125 -10.24 -14.27 -10.95
N VAL A 126 -10.27 -15.25 -11.85
CA VAL A 126 -10.09 -15.01 -13.28
C VAL A 126 -11.45 -14.60 -13.84
N SER A 127 -11.57 -13.37 -14.32
CA SER A 127 -12.80 -12.89 -14.94
C SER A 127 -13.21 -13.78 -16.13
N PRO A 128 -14.48 -13.74 -16.58
CA PRO A 128 -14.89 -14.41 -17.82
C PRO A 128 -14.11 -13.99 -19.06
N THR A 129 -13.44 -12.82 -19.00
CA THR A 129 -12.54 -12.29 -20.05
C THR A 129 -11.08 -12.74 -19.89
N GLY A 130 -10.78 -13.64 -18.95
CA GLY A 130 -9.43 -14.17 -18.71
C GLY A 130 -8.52 -13.26 -17.90
N LYS A 131 -9.00 -12.12 -17.38
CA LYS A 131 -8.21 -11.18 -16.60
C LYS A 131 -8.16 -11.61 -15.13
N LEU A 132 -6.97 -11.79 -14.58
CA LEU A 132 -6.78 -12.05 -13.15
C LEU A 132 -7.15 -10.78 -12.35
N ILE A 133 -8.22 -10.88 -11.55
CA ILE A 133 -8.59 -9.90 -10.54
C ILE A 133 -7.94 -10.33 -9.23
N ARG A 134 -6.93 -9.58 -8.78
CA ARG A 134 -6.17 -9.90 -7.58
C ARG A 134 -6.93 -9.51 -6.32
N GLY A 135 -7.10 -10.45 -5.40
CA GLY A 135 -7.52 -10.24 -4.02
C GLY A 135 -6.50 -9.40 -3.24
N ALA A 136 -6.72 -9.23 -1.96
CA ALA A 136 -5.84 -8.48 -1.09
C ALA A 136 -4.39 -8.98 -1.16
N ALA A 137 -3.43 -8.05 -1.27
CA ALA A 137 -2.02 -8.43 -1.11
C ALA A 137 -1.81 -8.99 0.30
N ASP A 138 -1.26 -10.20 0.37
CA ASP A 138 -1.16 -11.00 1.59
C ASP A 138 0.27 -11.13 2.11
N PHE A 139 1.21 -10.37 1.56
CA PHE A 139 2.59 -10.29 2.04
C PHE A 139 2.99 -8.83 2.30
N VAL A 140 3.96 -8.63 3.20
CA VAL A 140 4.44 -7.30 3.57
C VAL A 140 5.27 -6.70 2.44
N HIS A 141 4.83 -5.52 1.96
CA HIS A 141 5.50 -4.81 0.88
C HIS A 141 5.39 -3.30 0.99
N ILE A 142 6.19 -2.61 0.19
CA ILE A 142 6.11 -1.18 -0.13
C ILE A 142 6.07 -1.07 -1.66
N ASP A 143 5.09 -0.36 -2.19
CA ASP A 143 4.78 -0.31 -3.62
C ASP A 143 5.88 0.24 -4.54
N GLN A 144 6.91 0.89 -4.01
CA GLN A 144 7.96 1.50 -4.80
C GLN A 144 9.32 1.29 -4.13
N THR A 145 10.31 0.87 -4.92
CA THR A 145 11.70 1.21 -4.60
C THR A 145 11.96 2.70 -4.86
N TYR A 146 13.04 3.25 -4.29
CA TYR A 146 13.37 4.66 -4.53
C TYR A 146 13.56 4.97 -6.02
N ASP A 147 14.29 4.10 -6.75
CA ASP A 147 14.50 4.29 -8.19
C ASP A 147 13.20 4.11 -8.99
N ALA A 148 12.33 3.19 -8.58
CA ALA A 148 11.01 3.02 -9.21
C ALA A 148 10.17 4.29 -9.10
N ALA A 149 10.22 4.95 -7.94
CA ALA A 149 9.49 6.19 -7.71
C ALA A 149 10.00 7.34 -8.59
N VAL A 150 11.32 7.49 -8.72
CA VAL A 150 11.92 8.49 -9.64
C VAL A 150 11.50 8.21 -11.08
N GLU A 151 11.52 6.94 -11.50
CA GLU A 151 11.09 6.59 -12.85
C GLU A 151 9.59 6.80 -13.09
N ARG A 152 8.74 6.71 -12.05
CA ARG A 152 7.33 7.13 -12.15
C ARG A 152 7.21 8.61 -12.48
N VAL A 153 8.05 9.47 -11.92
CA VAL A 153 8.05 10.91 -12.25
C VAL A 153 8.41 11.11 -13.72
N HIS A 154 9.51 10.51 -14.20
CA HIS A 154 9.90 10.60 -15.61
C HIS A 154 8.81 10.11 -16.55
N ARG A 155 8.20 8.97 -16.25
CA ARG A 155 7.17 8.36 -17.09
C ARG A 155 5.92 9.23 -17.21
N HIS A 156 5.50 9.86 -16.12
CA HIS A 156 4.23 10.57 -16.07
C HIS A 156 4.35 12.07 -16.35
N LEU A 157 5.53 12.67 -16.16
CA LEU A 157 5.74 14.10 -16.38
C LEU A 157 6.61 14.43 -17.61
N GLY A 158 7.29 13.45 -18.20
CA GLY A 158 8.10 13.66 -19.41
C GLY A 158 9.14 14.77 -19.22
N ASP A 159 9.08 15.79 -20.06
CA ASP A 159 10.03 16.91 -20.10
C ASP A 159 10.07 17.74 -18.80
N GLU A 160 9.00 17.70 -17.99
CA GLU A 160 8.97 18.42 -16.72
C GLU A 160 9.69 17.69 -15.57
N ALA A 161 10.02 16.41 -15.74
CA ALA A 161 10.46 15.55 -14.64
C ALA A 161 11.71 16.09 -13.93
N GLU A 162 12.74 16.48 -14.68
CA GLU A 162 14.00 17.03 -14.14
C GLU A 162 13.80 18.32 -13.34
N ARG A 163 12.79 19.11 -13.72
CA ARG A 163 12.43 20.35 -13.00
C ARG A 163 11.72 20.01 -11.69
N ILE A 164 10.77 19.08 -11.74
CA ILE A 164 9.95 18.68 -10.60
C ILE A 164 10.77 17.92 -9.55
N LEU A 165 11.70 17.06 -9.98
CA LEU A 165 12.60 16.30 -9.09
C LEU A 165 13.55 17.17 -8.26
N LYS A 166 13.69 18.47 -8.59
CA LYS A 166 14.44 19.44 -7.76
C LYS A 166 13.66 19.90 -6.53
N GLY A 167 12.34 19.68 -6.52
CA GLY A 167 11.48 19.93 -5.36
C GLY A 167 11.19 18.64 -4.59
N ARG A 168 10.37 18.75 -3.55
CA ARG A 168 9.90 17.59 -2.81
C ARG A 168 8.88 16.80 -3.64
N VAL A 169 9.15 15.52 -3.82
CA VAL A 169 8.29 14.57 -4.53
C VAL A 169 7.90 13.44 -3.60
N ARG A 170 6.62 13.08 -3.63
CA ARG A 170 6.06 11.99 -2.84
C ARG A 170 5.22 11.07 -3.72
N ILE A 171 5.13 9.80 -3.33
CA ILE A 171 4.09 8.89 -3.80
C ILE A 171 3.24 8.53 -2.60
N ILE A 172 1.96 8.86 -2.67
CA ILE A 172 0.98 8.56 -1.62
C ILE A 172 -0.15 7.77 -2.25
N ASN A 173 -0.39 6.58 -1.73
CA ASN A 173 -1.56 5.79 -2.09
C ASN A 173 -2.74 6.25 -1.23
N VAL A 174 -3.90 6.38 -1.84
CA VAL A 174 -5.18 6.59 -1.15
C VAL A 174 -5.96 5.28 -1.19
N TRP A 175 -6.03 4.61 -0.05
CA TRP A 175 -6.77 3.37 0.12
C TRP A 175 -8.14 3.63 0.75
N ARG A 176 -9.21 3.12 0.12
CA ARG A 176 -10.60 3.34 0.52
C ARG A 176 -11.43 2.04 0.44
N PRO A 177 -12.20 1.68 1.46
CA PRO A 177 -13.31 0.72 1.32
C PRO A 177 -14.43 1.32 0.48
N ILE A 178 -15.02 0.59 -0.47
CA ILE A 178 -15.96 1.18 -1.45
C ILE A 178 -17.41 0.73 -1.33
N ARG A 179 -17.72 -0.21 -0.44
CA ARG A 179 -19.07 -0.80 -0.32
C ARG A 179 -19.58 -0.84 1.11
N ASN A 180 -18.84 -1.52 1.97
CA ASN A 180 -19.22 -1.80 3.35
C ASN A 180 -18.06 -1.42 4.29
N PRO A 181 -18.33 -1.24 5.59
CA PRO A 181 -17.29 -1.26 6.59
C PRO A 181 -16.43 -2.53 6.44
N VAL A 182 -15.13 -2.38 6.62
CA VAL A 182 -14.18 -3.47 6.40
C VAL A 182 -14.33 -4.50 7.52
N ALA A 183 -14.70 -5.72 7.14
CA ALA A 183 -14.75 -6.87 8.06
C ALA A 183 -13.61 -7.86 7.77
N HIS A 184 -13.57 -8.41 6.56
CA HIS A 184 -12.58 -9.41 6.18
C HIS A 184 -11.35 -8.79 5.54
N ARG A 185 -10.17 -9.37 5.83
CA ARG A 185 -8.87 -8.93 5.28
C ARG A 185 -8.62 -7.41 5.37
N PRO A 186 -8.80 -6.76 6.54
CA PRO A 186 -8.44 -5.35 6.70
C PRO A 186 -7.01 -5.04 6.25
N LEU A 187 -6.81 -3.80 5.81
CA LEU A 187 -5.48 -3.26 5.53
C LEU A 187 -4.77 -2.97 6.86
N THR A 188 -3.52 -3.40 6.97
CA THR A 188 -2.61 -2.95 8.02
C THR A 188 -1.40 -2.23 7.43
N VAL A 189 -0.89 -1.27 8.19
CA VAL A 189 0.24 -0.40 7.87
C VAL A 189 1.23 -0.39 9.03
N SER A 190 2.52 -0.46 8.73
CA SER A 190 3.58 -0.46 9.72
C SER A 190 4.12 0.95 9.94
N ASP A 191 4.36 1.30 11.20
CA ASP A 191 4.99 2.56 11.59
C ASP A 191 6.44 2.62 11.12
N TRP A 192 6.73 3.57 10.22
CA TRP A 192 8.05 3.80 9.64
C TRP A 192 9.18 3.93 10.67
N ARG A 193 8.88 4.46 11.87
CA ARG A 193 9.87 4.63 12.95
C ARG A 193 10.40 3.29 13.47
N THR A 194 9.66 2.20 13.24
CA THR A 194 9.97 0.86 13.74
C THR A 194 10.62 -0.07 12.71
N VAL A 195 10.77 0.40 11.48
CA VAL A 195 11.46 -0.31 10.40
C VAL A 195 12.96 0.00 10.46
N ASP A 196 13.80 -1.02 10.41
CA ASP A 196 15.22 -0.92 10.13
C ASP A 196 15.44 -0.77 8.62
N LYS A 197 15.85 0.41 8.19
CA LYS A 197 15.93 0.77 6.76
C LYS A 197 17.07 0.05 6.06
N GLU A 198 18.08 -0.39 6.80
CA GLU A 198 19.27 -1.05 6.25
C GLU A 198 19.05 -2.57 6.14
N HIS A 199 18.29 -3.16 7.06
CA HIS A 199 18.18 -4.60 7.19
C HIS A 199 16.80 -5.18 6.86
N ASP A 200 15.72 -4.40 7.00
CA ASP A 200 14.37 -4.94 6.79
C ASP A 200 13.96 -4.94 5.32
N LEU A 201 14.55 -4.10 4.46
CA LEU A 201 14.06 -3.87 3.09
C LEU A 201 14.78 -4.72 2.05
N VAL A 202 14.00 -5.41 1.22
CA VAL A 202 14.50 -6.23 0.12
C VAL A 202 13.95 -5.73 -1.21
N PRO A 203 14.78 -5.18 -2.12
CA PRO A 203 14.31 -4.72 -3.41
C PRO A 203 13.89 -5.91 -4.29
N VAL A 204 12.72 -5.79 -4.90
CA VAL A 204 12.15 -6.81 -5.80
C VAL A 204 11.99 -6.24 -7.20
N ARG A 205 12.72 -6.85 -8.14
CA ARG A 205 12.68 -6.71 -9.60
C ARG A 205 11.28 -6.84 -10.20
N PHE A 206 10.63 -5.80 -10.75
CA PHE A 206 9.57 -6.05 -11.74
C PHE A 206 10.16 -6.34 -13.11
N VAL A 207 9.91 -7.53 -13.62
CA VAL A 207 10.34 -7.94 -14.96
C VAL A 207 9.21 -7.66 -15.93
N HIS A 208 9.37 -6.57 -16.68
CA HIS A 208 8.49 -6.21 -17.79
C HIS A 208 9.07 -6.69 -19.13
N PRO A 209 8.23 -6.98 -20.14
CA PRO A 209 8.70 -7.32 -21.49
C PRO A 209 9.53 -6.22 -22.14
N ASP A 210 9.21 -4.96 -21.84
CA ASP A 210 9.96 -3.78 -22.29
C ASP A 210 11.20 -3.49 -21.41
N GLN A 211 11.55 -4.41 -20.51
CA GLN A 211 12.76 -4.40 -19.70
C GLN A 211 13.03 -3.11 -18.92
N ARG A 212 11.98 -2.48 -18.38
CA ARG A 212 12.10 -1.33 -17.47
C ARG A 212 13.05 -1.67 -16.31
N PRO A 213 14.22 -1.03 -16.20
CA PRO A 213 15.27 -1.49 -15.30
C PRO A 213 14.93 -1.21 -13.83
N ASN A 214 14.27 -0.10 -13.54
CA ASN A 214 14.09 0.39 -12.17
C ASN A 214 12.71 0.11 -11.58
N ALA A 215 11.82 -0.57 -12.32
CA ALA A 215 10.50 -0.90 -11.81
C ALA A 215 10.63 -1.97 -10.70
N GLY A 216 10.05 -1.70 -9.53
CA GLY A 216 10.11 -2.65 -8.42
C GLY A 216 9.40 -2.17 -7.17
N ILE A 217 9.33 -3.07 -6.20
CA ILE A 217 8.78 -2.87 -4.85
C ILE A 217 9.87 -3.19 -3.82
N TYR A 218 9.64 -2.83 -2.56
CA TYR A 218 10.33 -3.52 -1.47
C TYR A 218 9.42 -4.61 -0.92
N ALA A 219 9.97 -5.81 -0.70
CA ALA A 219 9.44 -6.73 0.29
C ALA A 219 10.15 -6.47 1.63
N ALA A 220 9.59 -6.98 2.73
CA ALA A 220 10.21 -6.82 4.05
C ALA A 220 10.63 -8.14 4.69
N HIS A 221 11.80 -8.18 5.31
CA HIS A 221 12.16 -9.20 6.29
C HIS A 221 11.37 -9.02 7.59
N TYR A 222 11.18 -10.11 8.31
CA TYR A 222 10.55 -10.05 9.62
C TYR A 222 11.44 -9.32 10.61
N ASN A 223 10.83 -8.41 11.36
CA ASN A 223 11.44 -7.73 12.49
C ASN A 223 10.40 -7.64 13.60
N PRO A 224 10.66 -8.21 14.81
CA PRO A 224 9.71 -8.18 15.92
C PRO A 224 9.42 -6.76 16.43
N ASN A 225 10.24 -5.77 16.05
CA ASN A 225 10.01 -4.37 16.43
C ASN A 225 8.93 -3.69 15.57
N HIS A 226 8.56 -4.25 14.41
CA HIS A 226 7.53 -3.69 13.55
C HIS A 226 6.23 -3.46 14.33
N LYS A 227 5.76 -2.21 14.34
CA LYS A 227 4.46 -1.87 14.93
C LYS A 227 3.43 -1.68 13.83
N TRP A 228 2.49 -2.60 13.80
CA TRP A 228 1.37 -2.62 12.86
C TRP A 228 0.14 -1.94 13.43
N TYR A 229 -0.53 -1.18 12.59
CA TYR A 229 -1.77 -0.49 12.89
C TYR A 229 -2.83 -0.78 11.83
N TYR A 230 -4.08 -0.73 12.23
CA TYR A 230 -5.24 -0.72 11.35
C TYR A 230 -6.32 0.20 11.93
N LEU A 231 -7.37 0.43 11.17
CA LEU A 231 -8.51 1.21 11.63
C LEU A 231 -9.74 0.30 11.72
N SER A 232 -10.18 0.00 12.95
CA SER A 232 -11.34 -0.90 13.14
C SER A 232 -12.63 -0.29 12.59
N ASP A 233 -13.53 -1.11 12.02
CA ASP A 233 -14.77 -0.67 11.32
C ASP A 233 -14.54 0.44 10.28
N GLN A 234 -13.40 0.45 9.58
CA GLN A 234 -13.12 1.47 8.57
C GLN A 234 -14.23 1.50 7.51
N THR A 235 -14.90 2.65 7.41
CA THR A 235 -16.05 2.84 6.53
C THR A 235 -15.64 3.41 5.17
N PRO A 236 -16.53 3.39 4.16
CA PRO A 236 -16.27 4.08 2.90
C PRO A 236 -16.09 5.58 2.97
N ASP A 237 -16.39 6.22 4.11
CA ASP A 237 -16.17 7.65 4.35
C ASP A 237 -14.82 7.94 5.00
N GLU A 238 -13.95 6.94 5.10
CA GLU A 238 -12.63 7.01 5.70
C GLU A 238 -11.59 6.43 4.76
N VAL A 239 -10.45 7.13 4.62
CA VAL A 239 -9.34 6.65 3.79
C VAL A 239 -8.06 6.55 4.60
N THR A 240 -7.23 5.61 4.18
CA THR A 240 -5.87 5.46 4.65
C THR A 240 -4.94 6.04 3.60
N LEU A 241 -4.24 7.11 3.96
CA LEU A 241 -3.15 7.65 3.17
C LEU A 241 -1.90 6.85 3.51
N ILE A 242 -1.25 6.26 2.51
CA ILE A 242 -0.07 5.41 2.68
C ILE A 242 1.06 6.03 1.88
N LYS A 243 2.09 6.54 2.56
CA LYS A 243 3.28 7.03 1.88
C LYS A 243 4.09 5.84 1.36
N CYS A 244 4.35 5.81 0.07
CA CYS A 244 5.18 4.80 -0.60
C CYS A 244 6.55 5.35 -1.02
N TYR A 245 6.67 6.68 -1.13
CA TYR A 245 7.93 7.37 -1.41
C TYR A 245 7.90 8.81 -0.89
N ASP A 246 9.05 9.31 -0.44
CA ASP A 246 9.36 10.72 -0.20
C ASP A 246 10.82 10.98 -0.58
N SER A 247 11.06 12.08 -1.29
CA SER A 247 12.41 12.53 -1.60
C SER A 247 13.12 13.09 -0.36
N GLU A 248 12.38 13.62 0.62
CA GLU A 248 12.96 14.07 1.89
C GLU A 248 13.40 12.90 2.76
N VAL A 249 14.49 13.07 3.49
CA VAL A 249 15.16 11.98 4.24
C VAL A 249 15.09 12.12 5.76
N ASP A 250 14.62 13.25 6.27
CA ASP A 250 14.50 13.59 7.69
C ASP A 250 13.17 13.12 8.33
N ARG A 251 12.35 12.39 7.57
CA ARG A 251 10.96 12.03 7.93
C ARG A 251 10.58 10.67 7.35
N ALA A 252 9.37 10.20 7.64
CA ALA A 252 8.88 8.98 7.05
C ALA A 252 8.84 9.05 5.52
N ARG A 253 9.45 8.05 4.88
CA ARG A 253 9.63 7.99 3.41
C ARG A 253 8.77 6.94 2.73
N PHE A 254 8.33 5.94 3.48
CA PHE A 254 7.59 4.79 2.99
C PHE A 254 6.84 4.12 4.14
N THR A 255 5.95 3.18 3.82
CA THR A 255 5.15 2.45 4.80
C THR A 255 4.97 1.01 4.35
N PRO A 256 5.54 0.01 5.05
CA PRO A 256 5.21 -1.38 4.80
C PRO A 256 3.72 -1.61 5.07
N HIS A 257 3.04 -2.31 4.17
CA HIS A 257 1.61 -2.58 4.30
C HIS A 257 1.23 -3.92 3.69
N THR A 258 0.12 -4.46 4.16
CA THR A 258 -0.45 -5.74 3.70
C THR A 258 -1.88 -5.89 4.22
N ALA A 259 -2.61 -6.89 3.74
CA ALA A 259 -3.87 -7.29 4.37
C ALA A 259 -3.63 -8.43 5.37
N PHE A 260 -4.40 -8.43 6.45
CA PHE A 260 -4.30 -9.46 7.49
C PHE A 260 -5.63 -10.15 7.75
N LEU A 261 -5.60 -11.39 8.24
CA LEU A 261 -6.83 -12.11 8.58
C LEU A 261 -7.31 -11.74 9.99
N ASP A 262 -8.40 -10.99 10.07
CA ASP A 262 -9.13 -10.84 11.32
C ASP A 262 -10.08 -12.03 11.52
N LYS A 263 -9.71 -12.92 12.46
CA LYS A 263 -10.51 -14.10 12.82
C LYS A 263 -11.73 -13.77 13.68
N THR A 264 -11.84 -12.54 14.18
CA THR A 264 -12.97 -12.09 14.99
C THR A 264 -14.15 -11.60 14.13
N SER A 265 -13.90 -11.31 12.85
CA SER A 265 -14.93 -10.88 11.90
C SER A 265 -16.01 -11.96 11.70
N PRO A 266 -17.31 -11.61 11.73
CA PRO A 266 -18.39 -12.55 11.46
C PRO A 266 -18.22 -13.20 10.10
N LYS A 267 -18.43 -14.53 10.00
CA LYS A 267 -18.21 -15.27 8.74
C LYS A 267 -19.16 -14.85 7.61
N ASP A 268 -20.31 -14.32 7.96
CA ASP A 268 -21.36 -13.81 7.08
C ASP A 268 -21.22 -12.32 6.76
N ALA A 269 -20.21 -11.64 7.34
CA ALA A 269 -19.92 -10.27 6.99
C ALA A 269 -19.50 -10.17 5.51
N PRO A 270 -19.82 -9.05 4.84
CA PRO A 270 -19.44 -8.88 3.44
C PRO A 270 -17.91 -8.88 3.30
N HIS A 271 -17.43 -9.50 2.22
CA HIS A 271 -16.02 -9.39 1.85
C HIS A 271 -15.65 -7.94 1.56
N ARG A 272 -14.39 -7.61 1.88
CA ARG A 272 -13.85 -6.28 1.66
C ARG A 272 -13.78 -5.97 0.17
N GLU A 273 -14.45 -4.90 -0.22
CA GLU A 273 -14.26 -4.24 -1.50
C GLU A 273 -13.50 -2.93 -1.27
N SER A 274 -12.44 -2.69 -2.04
CA SER A 274 -11.61 -1.51 -1.88
C SER A 274 -11.07 -0.97 -3.20
N ILE A 275 -10.79 0.32 -3.22
CA ILE A 275 -9.98 0.98 -4.24
C ILE A 275 -8.68 1.49 -3.61
N GLU A 276 -7.58 1.35 -4.34
CA GLU A 276 -6.32 2.01 -4.04
C GLU A 276 -5.91 2.85 -5.25
N ALA A 277 -5.83 4.16 -5.07
CA ALA A 277 -5.35 5.08 -6.10
C ALA A 277 -3.93 5.52 -5.76
N ARG A 278 -3.03 5.50 -6.76
CA ARG A 278 -1.62 5.86 -6.56
C ARG A 278 -1.37 7.24 -7.13
N CYS A 279 -0.87 8.12 -6.27
CA CYS A 279 -0.75 9.54 -6.57
C CYS A 279 0.69 10.00 -6.45
N LEU A 280 1.19 10.67 -7.48
CA LEU A 280 2.36 11.51 -7.39
C LEU A 280 1.96 12.85 -6.79
N VAL A 281 2.71 13.33 -5.79
CA VAL A 281 2.39 14.52 -5.00
C VAL A 281 3.63 15.42 -4.97
N PHE A 282 3.46 16.68 -5.38
CA PHE A 282 4.56 17.62 -5.62
C PHE A 282 4.35 18.93 -4.86
N ASP A 283 5.43 19.45 -4.26
CA ASP A 283 5.42 20.75 -3.56
C ASP A 283 5.74 21.93 -4.49
N THR A 284 6.01 21.63 -5.75
CA THR A 284 6.21 22.58 -6.86
C THR A 284 5.15 22.36 -7.94
N GLU A 285 4.79 23.43 -8.66
CA GLU A 285 3.89 23.37 -9.82
C GLU A 285 4.57 22.72 -11.03
#